data_AF-A0A2A3JCR9-F1
#
_entry.id   AF-A0A2A3JCR9-F1
#
_cell.length_a   1.000
_cell.length_b   1.000
_cell.length_c   1.000
_cell.angle_alpha   90.00
_cell.angle_beta   90.00
_cell.angle_gamma   90.00
#
_symmetry.space_group_name_H-M   'P 1'
#
loop_
_entity.id
_entity.type
_entity.pdbx_description
1 polymer ?
#
loop_
_entity_poly.entity_id
_entity_poly.type
_entity_poly.pdbx_seq_one_letter_code
_entity_poly.pdbx_strand_id
1 'polypeptide(L)' 'MKSKLPVENVGDTDVCLFVEPYGEDYWLKPGDAFEVTPLSDANVQFSVAVA' A
#
# COMPACT_ATOMS: atom_id res chain seq x y z
N MET A 1 -6.59 -0.22 18.75
CA MET A 1 -5.95 0.76 17.86
C MET A 1 -5.62 0.01 16.58
N LYS A 2 -6.18 0.40 15.43
CA LYS A 2 -5.92 -0.32 14.18
C LYS A 2 -4.47 -0.04 13.76
N SER A 3 -3.68 -1.08 13.55
CA SER A 3 -2.32 -0.93 13.05
C SER A 3 -2.37 -0.35 11.63
N LYS A 4 -1.67 0.76 11.43
CA LYS A 4 -1.48 1.38 10.12
C LYS A 4 -0.19 0.86 9.52
N LEU A 5 -0.20 0.57 8.22
CA LEU A 5 0.96 0.08 7.48
C LEU A 5 1.21 1.03 6.31
N PRO A 6 2.09 2.05 6.48
CA PRO A 6 2.40 3.00 5.43
C PRO A 6 3.37 2.39 4.41
N VAL A 7 3.14 2.70 3.13
CA VAL A 7 4.04 2.43 2.01
C VAL A 7 4.39 3.77 1.36
N GLU A 8 5.67 4.08 1.24
CA GLU A 8 6.16 5.35 0.69
C GLU A 8 7.02 5.11 -0.55
N ASN A 9 6.80 5.90 -1.60
CA ASN A 9 7.70 5.93 -2.75
C ASN A 9 8.89 6.87 -2.46
N VAL A 10 9.95 6.30 -1.89
CA VAL A 10 11.22 6.99 -1.64
C VAL A 10 12.15 7.06 -2.86
N GLY A 11 11.70 6.58 -4.02
CA GLY A 11 12.41 6.63 -5.28
C GLY A 11 12.25 7.96 -6.02
N ASP A 12 12.76 8.01 -7.26
CA ASP A 12 12.71 9.17 -8.14
C ASP A 12 11.81 8.97 -9.38
N THR A 13 11.09 7.83 -9.43
CA THR A 13 10.17 7.47 -10.52
C THR A 13 8.80 7.09 -9.97
N ASP A 14 7.77 7.15 -10.83
CA ASP A 14 6.43 6.71 -10.47
C ASP A 14 6.39 5.19 -10.29
N VAL A 15 5.74 4.72 -9.22
CA VAL A 15 5.62 3.30 -8.87
C VAL A 15 4.15 2.88 -8.91
N CYS A 16 3.87 1.71 -9.50
CA CYS A 16 2.58 1.06 -9.39
C CYS A 16 2.60 0.04 -8.25
N LEU A 17 1.70 0.17 -7.27
CA LEU A 17 1.46 -0.82 -6.23
C LEU A 17 0.25 -1.67 -6.58
N PHE A 18 0.43 -2.99 -6.45
CA PHE A 18 -0.63 -3.97 -6.52
C PHE A 18 -0.89 -4.51 -5.11
N VAL A 19 -2.11 -4.34 -4.61
CA VAL A 19 -2.49 -4.76 -3.24
C VAL A 19 -3.46 -5.93 -3.30
N GLU A 20 -2.99 -7.13 -2.94
CA GLU A 20 -3.82 -8.34 -2.89
C GLU A 20 -4.38 -8.59 -1.47
N PRO A 21 -5.62 -9.13 -1.36
CA PRO A 21 -6.53 -9.56 -2.43
C PRO A 21 -7.46 -8.42 -2.95
N TYR A 22 -7.17 -7.16 -2.59
CA TYR A 22 -8.07 -6.04 -2.86
C TYR A 22 -8.15 -5.64 -4.34
N GLY A 23 -7.15 -6.02 -5.14
CA GLY A 23 -7.23 -6.04 -6.60
C GLY A 23 -7.27 -4.66 -7.26
N GLU A 24 -6.82 -3.63 -6.57
CA GLU A 24 -6.71 -2.27 -7.10
C GLU A 24 -5.24 -1.89 -7.32
N ASP A 25 -5.02 -1.11 -8.39
CA ASP A 25 -3.72 -0.57 -8.79
C ASP A 25 -3.60 0.86 -8.27
N TYR A 26 -2.52 1.16 -7.54
CA TYR A 26 -2.26 2.51 -7.02
C TYR A 26 -0.93 3.05 -7.56
N TRP A 27 -1.00 4.18 -8.26
CA TRP A 27 0.19 4.88 -8.73
C TRP A 27 0.66 5.89 -7.69
N LEU A 28 1.92 5.79 -7.27
CA LEU A 28 2.57 6.73 -6.38
C LEU A 28 3.66 7.50 -7.11
N LYS A 29 3.58 8.82 -7.07
CA LYS A 29 4.70 9.68 -7.46
C LYS A 29 5.79 9.66 -6.39
N PRO A 30 7.02 10.09 -6.72
CA PRO A 30 8.06 10.31 -5.71
C PRO A 30 7.56 11.17 -4.54
N GLY A 31 7.70 10.65 -3.31
CA GLY A 31 7.25 11.30 -2.08
C GLY A 31 5.78 11.07 -1.71
N ASP A 32 4.99 10.41 -2.55
CA ASP A 32 3.64 9.99 -2.16
C ASP A 32 3.71 8.84 -1.15
N ALA A 33 2.71 8.79 -0.25
CA ALA A 33 2.52 7.70 0.69
C ALA A 33 1.11 7.11 0.54
N PHE A 34 1.04 5.79 0.62
CA PHE A 34 -0.19 5.00 0.61
C PHE A 34 -0.40 4.32 1.97
N GLU A 35 -1.61 4.40 2.51
CA GLU A 35 -1.95 3.83 3.83
C GLU A 35 -2.96 2.70 3.69
N VAL A 36 -2.58 1.49 4.10
CA VAL A 36 -3.52 0.37 4.21
C VAL A 36 -4.16 0.38 5.59
N THR A 37 -5.48 0.52 5.63
CA THR A 37 -6.27 0.46 6.88
C THR A 37 -7.21 -0.74 6.86
N PRO A 38 -7.10 -1.68 7.82
CA PRO A 38 -8.04 -2.79 7.90
C PRO A 38 -9.44 -2.31 8.30
N LEU A 39 -10.46 -2.71 7.54
CA LEU A 39 -11.86 -2.33 7.82
C LEU A 39 -12.40 -3.00 9.09
N SER A 40 -11.90 -4.18 9.45
CA SER A 40 -12.23 -4.91 10.68
C SER A 40 -11.00 -5.20 11.52
N ASP A 41 -11.19 -5.65 12.76
CA ASP A 41 -10.10 -6.09 13.64
C ASP A 41 -9.53 -7.48 13.28
N ALA A 42 -9.88 -8.00 12.10
CA ALA A 42 -9.26 -9.20 11.57
C ALA A 42 -7.75 -8.98 11.39
N ASN A 43 -6.95 -10.00 11.65
CA ASN A 43 -5.53 -10.02 11.27
C ASN A 43 -5.43 -10.05 9.74
N VAL A 44 -5.50 -8.87 9.12
CA VAL A 44 -5.37 -8.73 7.67
C VAL A 44 -3.91 -8.96 7.31
N GLN A 45 -3.64 -10.05 6.60
CA GLN A 45 -2.38 -10.28 5.92
C GLN A 45 -2.53 -9.79 4.49
N PHE A 46 -1.69 -8.85 4.09
CA PHE A 46 -1.56 -8.44 2.70
C PHE A 46 -0.08 -8.36 2.34
N SER A 47 0.22 -8.53 1.06
CA SER A 47 1.55 -8.33 0.48
C SER A 47 1.52 -7.12 -0.43
N VAL A 48 2.65 -6.42 -0.50
CA VAL A 48 2.86 -5.31 -1.42
C VAL A 48 3.95 -5.76 -2.39
N ALA A 49 3.65 -5.67 -3.69
CA ALA A 49 4.62 -5.90 -4.75
C ALA A 49 4.87 -4.60 -5.51
N VAL A 50 6.13 -4.38 -5.89
CA VAL A 50 6.59 -3.26 -6.73
C VAL A 50 7.08 -3.87 -8.04
N ALA A 51 6.61 -3.34 -9.17
CA ALA A 51 6.96 -3.79 -10.52
C ALA A 51 7.95 -2.83 -11.20
#